data_AF-A0A9D7I275-F1
#
_entry.id   AF-A0A9D7I275-F1
#
_cell.length_a   1.000
_cell.length_b   1.000
_cell.length_c   1.000
_cell.angle_alpha   90.00
_cell.angle_beta   90.00
_cell.angle_gamma   90.00
#
_symmetry.space_group_name_H-M   'P 1'
#
loop_
_entity.id
_entity.type
_entity.pdbx_description
1 polymer ?
#
loop_
_entity_poly.entity_id
_entity_poly.type
_entity_poly.pdbx_seq_one_letter_code
_entity_poly.pdbx_strand_id
1 'polypeptide(L)'
;MKNEKLTSYNRLSNLIIFILFVFFCYLAVFSEIKQIRIKSIGTITFLSICFGLQFYFRNSKYSFSHRPFFFIIIMGWISFENYWMAGITLLFDIFSSITTRKLDVTFTKSQIQYPSFPLKQINWNDVNQVILKDGLLTIDLKSNKLFQQTIDEIKTPVDEKEFNDFCRQQLDK
;
A
#
# COMPACT_ATOMS: atom_id res chain seq x y z
N MET A 1 7.69 -2.68 -9.32
CA MET A 1 6.85 -2.34 -10.52
C MET A 1 6.25 -0.94 -10.40
N LYS A 2 5.93 -0.26 -11.52
CA LYS A 2 5.25 1.05 -11.48
C LYS A 2 3.75 0.85 -11.18
N ASN A 3 3.36 0.95 -9.90
CA ASN A 3 1.96 0.97 -9.51
C ASN A 3 1.36 2.34 -9.89
N GLU A 4 0.90 2.49 -11.13
CA GLU A 4 0.36 3.77 -11.63
C GLU A 4 -0.84 4.26 -10.81
N LYS A 5 -1.61 3.32 -10.26
CA LYS A 5 -2.77 3.60 -9.41
C LYS A 5 -2.41 3.96 -7.96
N LEU A 6 -1.15 3.78 -7.54
CA LEU A 6 -0.70 4.10 -6.18
C LEU A 6 -0.99 5.56 -5.80
N THR A 7 -0.80 6.47 -6.76
CA THR A 7 -1.09 7.89 -6.56
C THR A 7 -2.58 8.13 -6.33
N SER A 8 -3.45 7.49 -7.12
CA SER A 8 -4.91 7.54 -6.93
C SER A 8 -5.36 6.95 -5.60
N TYR A 9 -4.77 5.83 -5.16
CA TYR A 9 -5.10 5.23 -3.87
C TYR A 9 -4.66 6.11 -2.70
N ASN A 10 -3.47 6.71 -2.76
CA ASN A 10 -3.02 7.67 -1.75
C ASN A 10 -3.92 8.91 -1.70
N ARG A 11 -4.39 9.41 -2.85
CA ARG A 11 -5.38 10.51 -2.89
C ARG A 11 -6.70 10.10 -2.24
N LEU A 12 -7.17 8.88 -2.48
CA LEU A 12 -8.39 8.36 -1.84
C LEU A 12 -8.23 8.26 -0.32
N SER A 13 -7.11 7.72 0.17
CA SER A 13 -6.85 7.63 1.63
C SER A 13 -6.78 9.02 2.27
N ASN A 14 -6.16 10.00 1.61
CA ASN A 14 -6.14 11.38 2.08
C ASN A 14 -7.54 12.01 2.12
N LEU A 15 -8.39 11.72 1.14
CA LEU A 15 -9.78 12.18 1.12
C LEU A 15 -10.58 11.58 2.28
N ILE A 16 -10.42 10.29 2.57
CA ILE A 16 -11.07 9.63 3.70
C ILE A 16 -10.62 10.26 5.03
N ILE A 17 -9.32 10.45 5.23
CA ILE A 17 -8.77 11.10 6.43
C ILE A 17 -9.33 12.52 6.56
N PHE A 18 -9.43 13.27 5.46
CA PHE A 18 -9.97 14.62 5.47
C PHE A 18 -11.45 14.65 5.86
N ILE A 19 -12.29 13.76 5.30
CA ILE A 19 -13.71 13.66 5.67
C ILE A 19 -13.84 13.35 7.17
N LEU A 20 -13.06 12.41 7.67
CA LEU A 20 -13.08 12.04 9.09
C LEU A 20 -12.63 13.21 9.96
N PHE A 21 -11.58 13.93 9.57
CA PHE A 21 -11.14 15.14 10.26
C PHE A 21 -12.25 16.20 10.36
N VAL A 22 -12.93 16.50 9.25
CA VAL A 22 -14.08 17.43 9.23
C VAL A 22 -15.20 16.94 10.14
N PHE A 23 -15.45 15.63 10.20
CA PHE A 23 -16.43 15.04 11.10
C PHE A 23 -16.08 15.25 12.58
N PHE A 24 -14.82 15.06 12.98
CA PHE A 24 -14.38 15.39 14.35
C PHE A 24 -14.49 16.89 14.65
N CYS A 25 -14.20 17.76 13.68
CA CYS A 25 -14.41 19.21 13.83
C CYS A 25 -15.89 19.54 14.05
N TYR A 26 -16.79 18.91 13.30
CA TYR A 26 -18.23 19.04 13.49
C TYR A 26 -18.63 18.60 14.92
N LEU A 27 -18.18 17.43 15.38
CA LEU A 27 -18.45 16.99 16.75
C LEU A 27 -17.87 17.94 17.81
N ALA A 28 -16.70 18.54 17.58
CA ALA A 28 -16.10 19.49 18.51
C ALA A 28 -16.93 20.78 18.67
N VAL A 29 -17.59 21.25 17.60
CA VAL A 29 -18.37 22.51 17.63
C VAL A 29 -19.82 22.26 18.05
N PHE A 30 -20.45 21.22 17.51
CA PHE A 30 -21.90 21.03 17.60
C PHE A 30 -22.34 20.02 18.67
N SER A 31 -21.43 19.29 19.31
CA SER A 31 -21.84 18.37 20.38
C SER A 31 -22.25 19.12 21.65
N GLU A 32 -23.47 18.86 22.13
CA GLU A 32 -23.97 19.38 23.41
C GLU A 32 -23.27 18.72 24.61
N ILE A 33 -22.80 17.48 24.43
CA ILE A 33 -22.14 16.70 25.47
C ILE A 33 -20.67 17.13 25.61
N LYS A 34 -20.35 17.77 26.74
CA LYS A 34 -19.00 18.28 27.04
C LYS A 34 -17.89 17.21 26.91
N GLN A 35 -18.17 15.96 27.28
CA GLN A 35 -17.20 14.86 27.16
C GLN A 35 -16.86 14.55 25.70
N ILE A 36 -17.87 14.52 24.81
CA ILE A 36 -17.68 14.27 23.38
C ILE A 36 -16.85 15.41 22.76
N ARG A 37 -17.14 16.65 23.15
CA ARG A 37 -16.38 17.83 22.71
C ARG A 37 -14.90 17.75 23.09
N ILE A 38 -14.60 17.48 24.36
CA ILE A 38 -13.20 17.38 24.85
C ILE A 38 -12.44 16.27 24.13
N LYS A 39 -13.05 15.08 24.01
CA LYS A 39 -12.46 13.94 23.29
C LYS A 39 -12.21 14.28 21.81
N SER A 40 -13.16 14.94 21.14
CA SER A 40 -13.02 15.38 19.74
C SER A 40 -11.87 16.36 19.55
N ILE A 41 -11.74 17.35 20.44
CA ILE A 41 -10.63 18.32 20.42
C ILE A 41 -9.30 17.59 20.58
N GLY A 42 -9.21 16.63 21.52
CA GLY A 42 -8.01 15.81 21.70
C GLY A 42 -7.60 15.08 20.41
N THR A 43 -8.54 14.40 19.75
CA THR A 43 -8.28 13.70 18.48
C THR A 43 -7.78 14.67 17.39
N ILE A 44 -8.41 15.85 17.26
CA ILE A 44 -7.99 16.89 16.29
C ILE A 44 -6.56 17.35 16.60
N THR A 45 -6.23 17.61 17.87
CA THR A 45 -4.89 18.04 18.27
C THR A 45 -3.83 17.00 17.89
N PHE A 46 -4.07 15.71 18.17
CA PHE A 46 -3.16 14.64 17.78
C PHE A 46 -3.00 14.53 16.25
N LEU A 47 -4.10 14.67 15.48
CA LEU A 47 -4.03 14.69 14.02
C LEU A 47 -3.22 15.88 13.50
N SER A 48 -3.42 17.07 14.03
CA SER A 48 -2.65 18.27 13.66
C SER A 48 -1.16 18.12 14.00
N ILE A 49 -0.81 17.51 15.13
CA ILE A 49 0.58 17.19 15.48
C ILE A 49 1.17 16.22 14.45
N CYS A 50 0.46 15.16 14.07
CA CYS A 50 0.93 14.23 13.05
C CYS A 50 1.13 14.88 11.68
N PHE A 51 0.23 15.78 11.26
CA PHE A 51 0.42 16.57 10.04
C PHE A 51 1.63 17.50 10.15
N GLY A 52 1.85 18.12 11.31
CA GLY A 52 3.03 18.94 11.59
C GLY A 52 4.34 18.15 11.51
N LEU A 53 4.38 16.95 12.12
CA LEU A 53 5.52 16.04 12.01
C LEU A 53 5.76 15.60 10.56
N GLN A 54 4.70 15.25 9.83
CA GLN A 54 4.81 14.91 8.41
C GLN A 54 5.38 16.07 7.60
N PHE A 55 4.95 17.31 7.87
CA PHE A 55 5.46 18.50 7.19
C PHE A 55 6.92 18.77 7.55
N TYR A 56 7.29 18.64 8.82
CA TYR A 56 8.66 18.82 9.29
C TYR A 56 9.63 17.79 8.67
N PHE A 57 9.21 16.52 8.62
CA PHE A 57 9.99 15.44 8.01
C PHE A 57 9.83 15.33 6.49
N ARG A 58 9.07 16.23 5.85
CA ARG A 58 8.83 16.21 4.38
C ARG A 58 10.12 16.36 3.56
N ASN A 59 11.12 17.05 4.10
CA ASN A 59 12.45 17.19 3.47
C ASN A 59 13.37 15.99 3.73
N SER A 60 12.93 15.02 4.54
CA SER A 60 13.68 13.80 4.81
C SER A 60 13.31 12.69 3.81
N LYS A 61 14.21 11.72 3.63
CA LYS A 61 14.01 10.55 2.75
C LYS A 61 12.91 9.58 3.25
N TYR A 62 12.28 9.86 4.38
CA TYR A 62 11.23 9.01 4.95
C TYR A 62 9.89 9.24 4.26
N SER A 63 9.41 8.24 3.53
CA SER A 63 8.03 8.22 3.02
C SER A 63 7.07 8.03 4.19
N PHE A 64 6.33 9.08 4.56
CA PHE A 64 5.37 9.01 5.65
C PHE A 64 4.17 8.15 5.25
N SER A 65 3.87 7.11 6.04
CA SER A 65 2.72 6.24 5.82
C SER A 65 1.43 6.91 6.32
N HIS A 66 0.28 6.55 5.74
CA HIS A 66 -1.03 7.03 6.19
C HIS A 66 -1.51 6.36 7.50
N ARG A 67 -0.88 5.23 7.89
CA ARG A 67 -1.21 4.44 9.09
C ARG A 67 -1.35 5.23 10.40
N PRO A 68 -0.41 6.12 10.79
CA PRO A 68 -0.56 6.91 12.02
C PRO A 68 -1.85 7.73 12.07
N PHE A 69 -2.32 8.25 10.93
CA PHE A 69 -3.57 9.02 10.88
C PHE A 69 -4.79 8.13 11.17
N PHE A 70 -4.87 6.98 10.51
CA PHE A 70 -5.94 6.00 10.76
C PHE A 70 -5.93 5.52 12.21
N PHE A 71 -4.75 5.26 12.78
CA PHE A 71 -4.61 4.85 14.17
C PHE A 71 -5.18 5.89 15.16
N ILE A 72 -4.86 7.18 14.97
CA ILE A 72 -5.38 8.26 15.83
C ILE A 72 -6.91 8.36 15.70
N ILE A 73 -7.44 8.23 14.49
CA ILE A 73 -8.88 8.26 14.26
C ILE A 73 -9.59 7.08 14.95
N ILE A 74 -9.03 5.86 14.84
CA ILE A 74 -9.56 4.66 15.50
C ILE A 74 -9.58 4.86 17.03
N MET A 75 -8.49 5.39 17.61
CA MET A 75 -8.43 5.70 19.03
C MET A 75 -9.45 6.77 19.44
N GLY A 76 -9.72 7.75 18.57
CA GLY A 76 -10.80 8.71 18.74
C GLY A 76 -12.18 8.05 18.83
N TRP A 77 -12.49 7.14 17.91
CA TRP A 77 -13.75 6.39 17.90
C TRP A 77 -13.94 5.48 19.11
N ILE A 78 -12.89 4.77 19.51
CA ILE A 78 -12.90 3.92 20.71
C ILE A 78 -13.16 4.77 21.96
N SER A 79 -12.61 5.98 22.02
CA SER A 79 -12.85 6.91 23.14
C SER A 79 -14.30 7.36 23.24
N PHE A 80 -15.08 7.32 22.15
CA PHE A 80 -16.52 7.56 22.15
C PHE A 80 -17.36 6.30 22.39
N GLU A 81 -16.72 5.16 22.68
CA GLU A 81 -17.38 3.85 22.78
C GLU A 81 -18.08 3.44 21.46
N ASN A 82 -17.72 4.08 20.35
CA ASN A 82 -18.28 3.78 19.03
C ASN A 82 -17.42 2.76 18.29
N TYR A 83 -17.54 1.50 18.71
CA TYR A 83 -16.75 0.39 18.16
C TYR A 83 -17.08 0.08 16.69
N TRP A 84 -18.32 0.35 16.25
CA TRP A 84 -18.72 0.16 14.86
C TRP A 84 -17.95 1.08 13.92
N MET A 85 -17.86 2.37 14.24
CA MET A 85 -17.06 3.31 13.45
C MET A 85 -15.58 2.98 13.52
N ALA A 86 -15.06 2.59 14.68
CA ALA A 86 -13.68 2.13 14.80
C ALA A 86 -13.39 0.94 13.87
N GLY A 87 -14.30 -0.04 13.81
CA GLY A 87 -14.21 -1.20 12.92
C GLY A 87 -14.21 -0.84 11.44
N ILE A 88 -15.12 0.05 11.00
CA ILE A 88 -15.15 0.53 9.60
C ILE A 88 -13.86 1.26 9.25
N THR A 89 -13.36 2.12 10.15
CA THR A 89 -12.13 2.85 9.90
C THR A 89 -10.91 1.92 9.83
N LEU A 90 -10.89 0.86 10.65
CA LEU A 90 -9.87 -0.18 10.59
C LEU A 90 -9.90 -0.94 9.27
N LEU A 91 -11.09 -1.26 8.74
CA LEU A 91 -11.21 -1.88 7.41
C LEU A 91 -10.60 -0.99 6.32
N PHE A 92 -10.85 0.32 6.36
CA PHE A 92 -10.22 1.26 5.42
C PHE A 92 -8.70 1.29 5.54
N ASP A 93 -8.14 1.25 6.75
CA ASP A 93 -6.69 1.18 6.95
C ASP A 93 -6.10 -0.12 6.39
N ILE A 94 -6.77 -1.26 6.59
CA ILE A 94 -6.36 -2.55 6.05
C ILE A 94 -6.39 -2.50 4.52
N PHE A 95 -7.48 -2.03 3.91
CA PHE A 95 -7.60 -1.93 2.46
C PHE A 95 -6.57 -0.97 1.86
N SER A 96 -6.38 0.21 2.47
CA SER A 96 -5.34 1.15 2.07
C SER A 96 -3.97 0.48 2.14
N SER A 97 -3.67 -0.19 3.26
CA SER A 97 -2.40 -0.88 3.49
C SER A 97 -2.13 -1.98 2.46
N ILE A 98 -3.14 -2.75 2.03
CA ILE A 98 -3.00 -3.79 1.00
C ILE A 98 -2.75 -3.15 -0.36
N THR A 99 -3.52 -2.12 -0.68
CA THR A 99 -3.53 -1.49 -2.01
C THR A 99 -2.28 -0.66 -2.28
N THR A 100 -1.66 -0.09 -1.25
CA THR A 100 -0.42 0.68 -1.35
C THR A 100 0.85 -0.17 -1.24
N ARG A 101 0.76 -1.50 -1.13
CA ARG A 101 1.94 -2.37 -1.09
C ARG A 101 2.77 -2.20 -2.35
N LYS A 102 4.10 -2.27 -2.19
CA LYS A 102 5.02 -2.35 -3.32
C LYS A 102 4.78 -3.69 -4.02
N LEU A 103 4.45 -3.63 -5.30
CA LEU A 103 4.27 -4.80 -6.15
C LEU A 103 5.63 -5.08 -6.78
N ASP A 104 6.34 -6.05 -6.23
CA ASP A 104 7.64 -6.52 -6.72
C ASP A 104 7.53 -8.01 -7.05
N VAL A 105 7.95 -8.39 -8.26
CA VAL A 105 8.07 -9.81 -8.63
C VAL A 105 9.43 -10.29 -8.16
N THR A 106 9.43 -11.37 -7.39
CA THR A 106 10.66 -11.98 -6.89
C THR A 106 10.89 -13.32 -7.58
N PHE A 107 12.02 -13.45 -8.25
CA PHE A 107 12.47 -14.69 -8.84
C PHE A 107 13.41 -15.39 -7.85
N THR A 108 13.08 -16.61 -7.45
CA THR A 108 13.91 -17.43 -6.57
C THR A 108 14.19 -18.78 -7.20
N LYS A 109 15.19 -19.51 -6.69
CA LYS A 109 15.54 -20.85 -7.20
C LYS A 109 14.40 -21.87 -7.08
N SER A 110 13.47 -21.68 -6.14
CA SER A 110 12.35 -22.60 -5.93
C SER A 110 11.09 -22.19 -6.70
N GLN A 111 10.80 -20.89 -6.77
CA GLN A 111 9.55 -20.38 -7.34
C GLN A 111 9.64 -18.92 -7.80
N ILE A 112 8.70 -18.51 -8.63
CA ILE A 112 8.45 -17.11 -8.99
C ILE A 112 7.29 -16.60 -8.13
N GLN A 113 7.54 -15.53 -7.37
CA GLN A 113 6.51 -14.87 -6.55
C GLN A 113 5.96 -13.68 -7.32
N TYR A 114 4.71 -13.79 -7.77
CA TYR A 114 4.01 -12.72 -8.46
C TYR A 114 3.13 -11.92 -7.48
N PRO A 115 3.33 -10.60 -7.34
CA PRO A 115 2.66 -9.77 -6.37
C PRO A 115 1.20 -9.57 -6.79
N SER A 116 0.35 -10.46 -6.32
CA SER A 116 -1.10 -10.46 -6.49
C SER A 116 -1.77 -10.68 -5.13
N PHE A 117 -3.10 -10.50 -5.06
CA PHE A 117 -3.86 -10.78 -3.86
C PHE A 117 -4.89 -11.88 -4.15
N PRO A 118 -4.76 -13.08 -3.54
CA PRO A 118 -3.65 -13.55 -2.69
C PRO A 118 -2.32 -13.69 -3.45
N LEU A 119 -1.19 -13.73 -2.73
CA LEU A 119 0.14 -13.84 -3.33
C LEU A 119 0.22 -15.10 -4.21
N LYS A 120 0.48 -14.92 -5.50
CA LYS A 120 0.58 -16.03 -6.44
C LYS A 120 2.01 -16.56 -6.47
N GLN A 121 2.16 -17.79 -6.02
CA GLN A 121 3.38 -18.57 -6.15
C GLN A 121 3.28 -19.37 -7.45
N ILE A 122 4.24 -19.20 -8.35
CA ILE A 122 4.32 -19.88 -9.64
C ILE A 122 5.54 -20.80 -9.58
N ASN A 123 5.32 -22.10 -9.75
CA ASN A 123 6.41 -23.07 -9.82
C ASN A 123 7.09 -22.97 -11.20
N TRP A 124 8.41 -23.14 -11.26
CA TRP A 124 9.16 -23.18 -12.53
C TRP A 124 8.60 -24.23 -13.51
N ASN A 125 8.08 -25.35 -12.99
CA ASN A 125 7.45 -26.39 -13.80
C ASN A 125 6.20 -25.92 -14.57
N ASP A 126 5.52 -24.87 -14.09
CA ASP A 126 4.31 -24.32 -14.70
C ASP A 126 4.61 -23.21 -15.72
N VAL A 127 5.89 -22.82 -15.83
CA VAL A 127 6.35 -21.73 -16.69
C VAL A 127 6.78 -22.30 -18.03
N ASN A 128 6.33 -21.66 -19.10
CA ASN A 128 6.72 -21.98 -20.47
C ASN A 128 7.96 -21.15 -20.87
N GLN A 129 7.90 -19.84 -20.60
CA GLN A 129 8.98 -18.92 -20.94
C GLN A 129 8.99 -17.72 -19.99
N VAL A 130 10.19 -17.24 -19.65
CA VAL A 130 10.41 -15.94 -19.01
C VAL A 130 11.42 -15.17 -19.84
N ILE A 131 11.13 -13.91 -20.15
CA ILE A 131 12.06 -13.02 -20.83
C ILE A 131 11.94 -11.61 -20.28
N LEU A 132 13.08 -10.99 -20.03
CA LEU A 132 13.21 -9.55 -19.81
C LEU A 132 13.89 -8.94 -21.04
N LYS A 133 13.25 -7.94 -21.64
CA LYS A 133 13.78 -7.22 -22.79
C LYS A 133 13.24 -5.79 -22.83
N ASP A 134 14.12 -4.80 -23.02
CA ASP A 134 13.77 -3.37 -23.14
C ASP A 134 12.88 -2.90 -21.98
N GLY A 135 13.20 -3.36 -20.76
CA GLY A 135 12.44 -3.03 -19.56
C GLY A 135 11.05 -3.65 -19.48
N LEU A 136 10.71 -4.61 -20.34
CA LEU A 136 9.47 -5.38 -20.30
C LEU A 136 9.71 -6.81 -19.84
N LEU A 137 9.22 -7.13 -18.63
CA LEU A 137 9.21 -8.49 -18.11
C LEU A 137 7.98 -9.23 -18.64
N THR A 138 8.21 -10.35 -19.30
CA THR A 138 7.17 -11.25 -19.81
C THR A 138 7.32 -12.63 -19.19
N ILE A 139 6.26 -13.14 -18.56
CA ILE A 139 6.17 -14.47 -17.99
C ILE A 139 5.00 -15.19 -18.67
N ASP A 140 5.30 -16.22 -19.44
CA ASP A 140 4.32 -17.08 -20.10
C ASP A 140 4.20 -18.40 -19.34
N LEU A 141 2.97 -18.79 -19.00
CA LEU A 141 2.67 -20.04 -18.29
C LEU A 141 2.14 -21.09 -19.24
N LYS A 142 2.42 -22.36 -18.95
CA LYS A 142 1.89 -23.53 -19.69
C LYS A 142 0.36 -23.59 -19.72
N SER A 143 -0.31 -22.88 -18.80
CA SER A 143 -1.76 -22.72 -18.78
C SER A 143 -2.30 -21.66 -19.76
N ASN A 144 -1.51 -21.20 -20.74
CA ASN A 144 -1.82 -20.08 -21.64
C ASN A 144 -2.12 -18.75 -20.93
N LYS A 145 -1.54 -18.54 -19.75
CA LYS A 145 -1.68 -17.28 -19.01
C LYS A 145 -0.39 -16.47 -19.16
N LEU A 146 -0.53 -15.26 -19.70
CA LEU A 146 0.57 -14.34 -19.93
C LEU A 146 0.55 -13.21 -18.90
N PHE A 147 1.69 -12.97 -18.25
CA PHE A 147 1.90 -11.81 -17.38
C PHE A 147 2.96 -10.90 -18.02
N GLN A 148 2.60 -9.66 -18.29
CA GLN A 148 3.50 -8.65 -18.83
C GLN A 148 3.55 -7.45 -17.90
N GLN A 149 4.76 -6.99 -17.60
CA GLN A 149 4.93 -5.83 -16.75
C GLN A 149 6.22 -5.07 -17.02
N THR A 150 6.11 -3.75 -17.10
CA THR A 150 7.25 -2.86 -17.25
C THR A 150 8.01 -2.75 -15.92
N ILE A 151 9.32 -2.89 -15.98
CA ILE A 151 10.23 -2.62 -14.88
C ILE A 151 10.67 -1.15 -14.89
N ASP A 152 10.94 -0.62 -13.71
CA ASP A 152 11.50 0.71 -13.54
C ASP A 152 13.02 0.54 -13.47
N GLU A 153 13.69 0.59 -14.62
CA GLU A 153 15.14 0.34 -14.77
C GLU A 153 15.99 1.29 -13.93
N ILE A 154 15.48 2.51 -13.68
CA ILE A 154 16.16 3.52 -12.86
C ILE A 154 16.21 3.06 -11.39
N LYS A 155 15.16 2.40 -10.91
CA LYS A 155 15.08 1.92 -9.52
C LYS A 155 15.63 0.52 -9.33
N THR A 156 15.57 -0.31 -10.37
CA THR A 156 15.95 -1.72 -10.31
C THR A 156 16.87 -2.02 -11.49
N PRO A 157 18.17 -1.66 -11.40
CA PRO A 157 19.12 -2.01 -12.44
C PRO A 157 19.27 -3.54 -12.43
N VAL A 158 18.83 -4.17 -13.51
CA VAL A 158 18.94 -5.62 -13.72
C VAL A 158 19.72 -5.82 -15.01
N ASP A 159 20.77 -6.64 -14.97
CA ASP A 159 21.43 -7.10 -16.18
C ASP A 159 20.50 -8.10 -16.88
N GLU A 160 19.94 -7.68 -18.02
CA GLU A 160 18.98 -8.49 -18.78
C GLU A 160 19.58 -9.84 -19.19
N LYS A 161 20.88 -9.89 -19.50
CA LYS A 161 21.54 -11.12 -19.93
C LYS A 161 21.68 -12.08 -18.77
N GLU A 162 22.19 -11.60 -17.63
CA GLU A 162 22.32 -12.40 -16.41
C GLU A 162 20.96 -12.94 -15.95
N PHE A 163 19.93 -12.09 -15.98
CA PHE A 163 18.57 -12.47 -15.60
C PHE A 163 17.98 -13.55 -16.53
N ASN A 164 18.12 -13.38 -17.84
CA ASN A 164 17.60 -14.33 -18.82
C ASN A 164 18.36 -15.67 -18.74
N ASP A 165 19.68 -15.63 -18.51
CA ASP A 165 20.50 -16.85 -18.32
C ASP A 165 20.07 -17.59 -17.05
N PHE A 166 19.83 -16.88 -15.94
CA PHE A 166 19.30 -17.47 -14.71
C PHE A 166 17.94 -18.15 -14.94
N CYS A 167 17.02 -17.50 -15.66
CA CYS A 167 15.70 -18.05 -15.93
C CYS A 167 15.78 -19.31 -16.82
N ARG A 168 16.62 -19.29 -17.85
CA ARG A 168 16.86 -20.47 -18.71
C ARG A 168 17.37 -21.65 -17.90
N GLN A 169 18.34 -21.43 -17.02
CA GLN A 169 18.87 -22.47 -16.13
C GLN A 169 17.82 -23.06 -15.17
N GLN A 170 16.74 -22.34 -14.83
CA GLN A 170 15.66 -22.92 -14.02
C GLN A 170 14.61 -23.65 -14.88
N LEU A 171 14.44 -23.28 -16.14
CA LEU A 171 13.50 -23.94 -17.07
C LEU A 171 14.07 -25.25 -17.64
N ASP A 172 15.39 -25.36 -17.74
CA ASP A 172 16.10 -26.56 -18.23
C ASP A 172 16.32 -27.64 -17.14
N LYS A 173 15.83 -27.42 -15.91
CA LYS A 173 15.86 -28.40 -14.82
C LYS A 173 14.60 -29.23 -14.77
#